data_AF-R0CTE3-F1
#
_entry.id   AF-R0CTE3-F1
#
_cell.length_a   1.000
_cell.length_b   1.000
_cell.length_c   1.000
_cell.angle_alpha   90.00
_cell.angle_beta   90.00
_cell.angle_gamma   90.00
#
_symmetry.space_group_name_H-M   'P 1'
#
loop_
_entity.id
_entity.type
_entity.pdbx_description
1 polymer ?
#
loop_
_entity_poly.entity_id
_entity_poly.type
_entity_poly.pdbx_seq_one_letter_code
_entity_poly.pdbx_strand_id
1 'polypeptide(L)'
;MAINTAPHGEHLVTETIVEAEYYPDHAQRTESATFRHTKTEGHKAGLVCAISGQPDPEYHHLFCEWADSDAVDWERVRGVALGEVTDLPVLDPHTDQPTGKTFPAEQSLVWLICKLAELRGFDWKAFDPARPELFVDSMQNMLPVAMKFHRSPTHGIHHRSFPTYIFQAYPRKLGFVFTPDEVINQE
;
A
#
# COMPACT_ATOMS: atom_id res chain seq x y z
N MET A 1 4.39 -30.94 -19.54
CA MET A 1 4.34 -30.17 -20.80
C MET A 1 3.81 -28.80 -20.46
N ALA A 2 4.62 -27.74 -20.59
CA ALA A 2 4.15 -26.38 -20.33
C ALA A 2 3.30 -25.93 -21.52
N ILE A 3 2.02 -25.66 -21.28
CA ILE A 3 1.10 -25.10 -22.27
C ILE A 3 1.47 -23.62 -22.40
N ASN A 4 2.44 -23.32 -23.25
CA ASN A 4 3.04 -21.99 -23.37
C ASN A 4 2.38 -21.16 -24.47
N THR A 5 1.07 -21.34 -24.68
CA THR A 5 0.30 -20.54 -25.62
C THR A 5 -0.59 -19.62 -24.81
N ALA A 6 -0.28 -18.32 -24.84
CA ALA A 6 -1.16 -17.29 -24.28
C ALA A 6 -2.58 -17.42 -24.88
N PRO A 7 -3.65 -17.13 -24.11
CA PRO A 7 -5.00 -17.07 -24.64
C PRO A 7 -5.10 -16.13 -25.84
N HIS A 8 -6.07 -16.38 -26.73
CA HIS A 8 -6.18 -15.63 -27.97
C HIS A 8 -6.42 -14.13 -27.73
N GLY A 9 -5.50 -13.28 -28.21
CA GLY A 9 -5.55 -11.83 -28.03
C GLY A 9 -4.83 -11.32 -26.77
N GLU A 10 -4.10 -12.19 -26.06
CA GLU A 10 -3.31 -11.86 -24.88
C GLU A 10 -1.81 -12.06 -25.14
N HIS A 11 -0.96 -11.33 -24.41
CA HIS A 11 0.49 -11.49 -24.43
C HIS A 11 0.99 -11.83 -23.02
N LEU A 12 1.80 -12.87 -22.89
CA LEU A 12 2.48 -13.20 -21.65
C LEU A 12 3.74 -12.33 -21.51
N VAL A 13 3.82 -11.59 -20.40
CA VAL A 13 5.04 -10.90 -19.97
C VAL A 13 5.62 -11.65 -18.77
N THR A 14 6.94 -11.85 -18.79
CA THR A 14 7.67 -12.50 -17.68
C THR A 14 8.90 -11.66 -17.37
N GLU A 15 9.08 -11.32 -16.10
CA GLU A 15 10.16 -10.46 -15.62
C GLU A 15 10.80 -11.08 -14.38
N THR A 16 12.08 -10.79 -14.16
CA THR A 16 12.79 -11.08 -12.92
C THR A 16 13.16 -9.75 -12.28
N ILE A 17 12.69 -9.55 -11.04
CA ILE A 17 12.92 -8.32 -10.27
C ILE A 17 13.96 -8.64 -9.21
N VAL A 18 14.93 -7.75 -9.05
CA VAL A 18 15.91 -7.78 -7.95
C VAL A 18 15.78 -6.46 -7.19
N GLU A 19 15.40 -6.55 -5.93
CA GLU A 19 15.25 -5.41 -5.03
C GLU A 19 16.39 -5.40 -4.01
N ALA A 20 16.94 -4.23 -3.77
CA ALA A 20 17.95 -4.00 -2.76
C ALA A 20 17.63 -2.67 -2.07
N GLU A 21 17.35 -2.74 -0.77
CA GLU A 21 16.96 -1.59 0.04
C GLU A 21 17.71 -1.58 1.37
N TYR A 22 17.89 -0.38 1.92
CA TYR A 22 18.31 -0.20 3.30
C TYR A 22 17.05 -0.05 4.15
N TYR A 23 16.82 -1.04 4.99
CA TYR A 23 15.73 -1.04 5.95
C TYR A 23 16.18 -0.43 7.28
N PRO A 24 15.37 0.39 7.97
CA PRO A 24 15.71 0.88 9.31
C PRO A 24 16.03 -0.29 10.24
N ASP A 25 17.13 -0.21 11.01
CA ASP A 25 17.44 -1.23 12.01
C ASP A 25 16.39 -1.19 13.13
N HIS A 26 15.90 -2.36 13.51
CA HIS A 26 14.88 -2.49 14.54
C HIS A 26 14.93 -3.87 15.20
N ALA A 27 14.55 -3.94 16.48
CA ALA A 27 14.28 -5.23 17.12
C ALA A 27 13.17 -5.98 16.37
N GLN A 28 13.09 -7.31 16.52
CA GLN A 28 12.03 -8.11 15.88
C GLN A 28 10.65 -7.52 16.23
N ARG A 29 9.97 -6.98 15.22
CA ARG A 29 8.69 -6.28 15.40
C ARG A 29 7.59 -7.29 15.69
N THR A 30 6.94 -7.15 16.84
CA THR A 30 5.62 -7.77 17.10
C THR A 30 4.52 -6.79 16.72
N GLU A 31 3.34 -7.31 16.37
CA GLU A 31 2.17 -6.46 16.10
C GLU A 31 1.91 -5.46 17.24
N SER A 32 1.73 -4.18 16.88
CA SER A 32 1.38 -3.16 17.86
C SER A 32 0.01 -3.44 18.48
N ALA A 33 -0.28 -2.81 19.62
CA ALA A 33 -1.62 -2.85 20.20
C ALA A 33 -2.66 -2.25 19.24
N THR A 34 -2.29 -1.19 18.51
CA THR A 34 -3.14 -0.54 17.52
C THR A 34 -3.46 -1.49 16.37
N PHE A 35 -2.48 -2.19 15.80
CA PHE A 35 -2.72 -3.12 14.70
C PHE A 35 -3.66 -4.25 15.08
N ARG A 36 -3.44 -4.86 16.26
CA ARG A 36 -4.32 -5.92 16.78
C ARG A 36 -5.74 -5.41 16.99
N HIS A 37 -5.89 -4.18 17.49
CA HIS A 37 -7.20 -3.55 17.65
C HIS A 37 -7.86 -3.30 16.28
N THR A 38 -7.15 -2.69 15.33
CA THR A 38 -7.62 -2.43 13.96
C THR A 38 -8.12 -3.69 13.27
N LYS A 39 -7.34 -4.78 13.30
CA LYS A 39 -7.77 -6.07 12.74
C LYS A 39 -9.03 -6.60 13.41
N THR A 40 -9.09 -6.52 14.75
CA THR A 40 -10.24 -7.01 15.52
C THR A 40 -11.51 -6.24 15.15
N GLU A 41 -11.46 -4.91 15.10
CA GLU A 41 -12.60 -4.07 14.75
C GLU A 41 -13.01 -4.23 13.28
N GLY A 42 -12.04 -4.41 12.37
CA GLY A 42 -12.33 -4.70 10.96
C GLY A 42 -13.11 -6.00 10.78
N HIS A 43 -12.72 -7.08 11.47
CA HIS A 43 -13.46 -8.34 11.43
C HIS A 43 -14.86 -8.21 12.08
N LYS A 44 -14.95 -7.53 13.22
CA LYS A 44 -16.25 -7.26 13.88
C LYS A 44 -17.20 -6.46 12.98
N ALA A 45 -16.67 -5.52 12.21
CA ALA A 45 -17.44 -4.74 11.25
C ALA A 45 -17.82 -5.53 9.98
N GLY A 46 -17.34 -6.77 9.82
CA GLY A 46 -17.62 -7.61 8.67
C GLY A 46 -16.94 -7.11 7.40
N LEU A 47 -15.76 -6.48 7.51
CA LEU A 47 -15.00 -6.08 6.34
C LEU A 47 -14.63 -7.30 5.50
N VAL A 48 -14.71 -7.12 4.18
CA VAL A 48 -14.39 -8.14 3.19
C VAL A 48 -13.15 -7.74 2.40
N CYS A 49 -12.58 -8.67 1.64
CA CYS A 49 -11.52 -8.36 0.70
C CYS A 49 -11.97 -7.26 -0.28
N ALA A 50 -11.22 -6.17 -0.33
CA ALA A 50 -11.50 -5.01 -1.17
C ALA A 50 -11.40 -5.28 -2.69
N ILE A 51 -10.90 -6.46 -3.08
CA ILE A 51 -10.77 -6.87 -4.48
C ILE A 51 -11.82 -7.92 -4.85
N SER A 52 -11.92 -9.02 -4.09
CA SER A 52 -12.83 -10.13 -4.44
C SER A 52 -14.16 -10.13 -3.69
N GLY A 53 -14.32 -9.33 -2.64
CA GLY A 53 -15.46 -9.39 -1.74
C GLY A 53 -15.54 -10.64 -0.86
N GLN A 54 -14.53 -11.51 -0.88
CA GLN A 54 -14.47 -12.70 -0.02
C GLN A 54 -14.36 -12.29 1.46
N PRO A 55 -14.95 -13.06 2.40
CA PRO A 55 -14.84 -12.80 3.83
C PRO A 55 -13.42 -13.09 4.35
N ASP A 56 -13.21 -12.80 5.64
CA ASP A 56 -11.98 -13.08 6.39
C ASP A 56 -10.69 -12.51 5.75
N PRO A 57 -10.63 -11.18 5.52
CA PRO A 57 -9.45 -10.56 4.91
C PRO A 57 -8.26 -10.48 5.88
N GLU A 58 -7.06 -10.46 5.31
CA GLU A 58 -5.85 -9.94 5.95
C GLU A 58 -5.81 -8.40 5.81
N TYR A 59 -4.97 -7.72 6.59
CA TYR A 59 -4.90 -6.25 6.62
C TYR A 59 -3.49 -5.81 6.22
N HIS A 60 -3.40 -5.19 5.06
CA HIS A 60 -2.15 -4.72 4.46
C HIS A 60 -1.96 -3.21 4.67
N HIS A 61 -0.76 -2.77 5.02
CA HIS A 61 -0.39 -1.35 5.12
C HIS A 61 -0.35 -0.68 3.74
N LEU A 62 -1.24 0.26 3.45
CA LEU A 62 -1.48 0.77 2.10
C LEU A 62 -0.52 1.88 1.67
N PHE A 63 -0.27 2.88 2.52
CA PHE A 63 0.50 4.08 2.15
C PHE A 63 1.88 4.15 2.79
N CYS A 64 2.07 3.45 3.90
CA CYS A 64 3.34 3.37 4.62
C CYS A 64 3.38 2.04 5.37
N GLU A 65 4.39 1.24 5.10
CA GLU A 65 4.64 -0.02 5.78
C GLU A 65 5.00 0.23 7.25
N TRP A 66 4.61 -0.71 8.12
CA TRP A 66 4.98 -0.64 9.54
C TRP A 66 6.49 -0.50 9.72
N ALA A 67 7.25 -1.17 8.87
CA ALA A 67 8.65 -1.36 9.10
C ALA A 67 9.49 -0.13 8.62
N ASP A 68 8.94 0.75 7.78
CA ASP A 68 9.53 2.04 7.37
C ASP A 68 9.17 3.20 8.32
N SER A 69 8.25 2.96 9.26
CA SER A 69 7.66 4.00 10.09
C SER A 69 8.69 4.90 10.79
N ASP A 70 9.82 4.35 11.24
CA ASP A 70 10.82 5.11 11.99
C ASP A 70 11.70 6.00 11.09
N ALA A 71 11.68 5.78 9.78
CA ALA A 71 12.38 6.61 8.80
C ALA A 71 11.55 7.84 8.35
N VAL A 72 10.27 7.92 8.73
CA VAL A 72 9.36 8.97 8.29
C VAL A 72 9.38 10.16 9.26
N ASP A 73 9.52 11.37 8.72
CA ASP A 73 9.31 12.62 9.46
C ASP A 73 7.80 12.88 9.63
N TRP A 74 7.22 12.31 10.69
CA TRP A 74 5.80 12.40 10.98
C TRP A 74 5.33 13.81 11.35
N GLU A 75 6.21 14.66 11.90
CA GLU A 75 5.89 16.06 12.17
C GLU A 75 5.66 16.79 10.85
N ARG A 76 6.54 16.58 9.87
CA ARG A 76 6.41 17.15 8.53
C ARG A 76 5.16 16.64 7.81
N VAL A 77 4.88 15.33 7.88
CA VAL A 77 3.67 14.73 7.27
C VAL A 77 2.41 15.37 7.86
N ARG A 78 2.32 15.46 9.19
CA ARG A 78 1.20 16.13 9.87
C ARG A 78 1.08 17.59 9.44
N GLY A 79 2.21 18.31 9.36
CA GLY A 79 2.24 19.69 8.91
C GLY A 79 1.72 19.87 7.48
N VAL A 80 2.06 18.97 6.55
CA VAL A 80 1.52 18.96 5.18
C VAL A 80 0.02 18.73 5.19
N ALA A 81 -0.46 17.75 5.96
CA ALA A 81 -1.89 17.43 6.02
C ALA A 81 -2.75 18.63 6.49
N LEU A 82 -2.24 19.35 7.50
CA LEU A 82 -2.89 20.51 8.11
C LEU A 82 -2.70 21.82 7.33
N GLY A 83 -1.88 21.83 6.28
CA GLY A 83 -1.52 23.03 5.52
C GLY A 83 -0.56 23.96 6.26
N GLU A 84 0.06 23.50 7.34
CA GLU A 84 1.09 24.21 8.11
C GLU A 84 2.44 24.19 7.36
N VAL A 85 2.68 23.13 6.58
CA VAL A 85 3.81 23.02 5.63
C VAL A 85 3.27 23.19 4.22
N THR A 86 3.52 24.36 3.63
CA THR A 86 3.07 24.72 2.27
C THR A 86 4.07 24.36 1.18
N ASP A 87 5.32 24.09 1.56
CA ASP A 87 6.45 23.91 0.66
C ASP A 87 7.31 22.72 1.12
N LEU A 88 7.68 21.85 0.19
CA LEU A 88 8.57 20.70 0.42
C LEU A 88 9.91 20.89 -0.30
N PRO A 89 11.01 20.34 0.21
CA PRO A 89 12.31 20.44 -0.46
C PRO A 89 12.27 19.72 -1.81
N VAL A 90 12.86 20.34 -2.83
CA VAL A 90 13.21 19.63 -4.07
C VAL A 90 14.41 18.75 -3.76
N LEU A 91 14.26 17.44 -3.96
CA LEU A 91 15.32 16.46 -3.77
C LEU A 91 16.16 16.34 -5.04
N ASP A 92 17.46 16.14 -4.87
CA ASP A 92 18.36 15.77 -5.96
C ASP A 92 18.07 14.32 -6.38
N PRO A 93 17.79 14.04 -7.67
CA PRO A 93 17.34 12.72 -8.12
C PRO A 93 18.43 11.63 -8.08
N HIS A 94 19.66 11.96 -7.69
CA HIS A 94 20.75 11.00 -7.56
C HIS A 94 21.12 10.70 -6.11
N THR A 95 20.80 11.60 -5.18
CA THR A 95 21.23 11.51 -3.78
C THR A 95 20.08 11.58 -2.77
N ASP A 96 18.88 11.94 -3.23
CA ASP A 96 17.69 12.22 -2.42
C ASP A 96 17.89 13.31 -1.36
N GLN A 97 18.98 14.09 -1.47
CA GLN A 97 19.26 15.19 -0.54
C GLN A 97 18.55 16.48 -0.96
N PRO A 98 18.15 17.34 -0.01
CA PRO A 98 17.57 18.65 -0.33
C PRO A 98 18.53 19.53 -1.14
N THR A 99 18.03 20.09 -2.25
CA THR A 99 18.80 20.99 -3.13
C THR A 99 18.85 22.45 -2.64
N GLY A 100 18.18 22.75 -1.52
CA GLY A 100 17.95 24.12 -1.03
C GLY A 100 16.81 24.87 -1.72
N LYS A 101 16.18 24.28 -2.74
CA LYS A 101 14.94 24.78 -3.36
C LYS A 101 13.72 24.08 -2.76
N THR A 102 12.54 24.69 -2.94
CA THR A 102 11.26 24.10 -2.55
C THR A 102 10.27 24.04 -3.71
N PHE A 103 9.24 23.22 -3.55
CA PHE A 103 8.07 23.15 -4.43
C PHE A 103 6.77 23.09 -3.59
N PRO A 104 5.60 23.48 -4.15
CA PRO A 104 4.35 23.48 -3.40
C PRO A 104 3.97 22.09 -2.89
N ALA A 105 3.69 21.97 -1.59
CA ALA A 105 3.34 20.71 -0.95
C ALA A 105 2.10 20.04 -1.58
N GLU A 106 1.13 20.82 -2.06
CA GLU A 106 -0.08 20.32 -2.72
C GLU A 106 0.20 19.54 -4.02
N GLN A 107 1.38 19.72 -4.61
CA GLN A 107 1.80 18.95 -5.80
C GLN A 107 2.52 17.65 -5.43
N SER A 108 2.71 17.37 -4.15
CA SER A 108 3.42 16.18 -3.68
C SER A 108 2.52 14.96 -3.52
N LEU A 109 3.11 13.78 -3.65
CA LEU A 109 2.43 12.52 -3.34
C LEU A 109 2.05 12.43 -1.85
N VAL A 110 2.87 12.99 -0.95
CA VAL A 110 2.57 13.02 0.49
C VAL A 110 1.27 13.78 0.76
N TRP A 111 1.05 14.93 0.11
CA TRP A 111 -0.22 15.65 0.24
C TRP A 111 -1.40 14.82 -0.26
N LEU A 112 -1.27 14.16 -1.42
CA LEU A 112 -2.32 13.28 -1.94
C LEU A 112 -2.64 12.13 -0.96
N ILE A 113 -1.61 11.49 -0.38
CA ILE A 113 -1.77 10.46 0.66
C ILE A 113 -2.51 11.02 1.87
N CYS A 114 -2.14 12.21 2.36
CA CYS A 114 -2.81 12.85 3.48
C CYS A 114 -4.30 13.07 3.21
N LYS A 115 -4.65 13.54 2.01
CA LYS A 115 -6.05 13.76 1.62
C LYS A 115 -6.83 12.46 1.43
N LEU A 116 -6.20 11.40 0.92
CA LEU A 116 -6.82 10.07 0.84
C LEU A 116 -7.05 9.48 2.23
N ALA A 117 -6.12 9.66 3.18
CA ALA A 117 -6.31 9.26 4.57
C ALA A 117 -7.45 10.03 5.24
N GLU A 118 -7.54 11.35 5.04
CA GLU A 118 -8.65 12.19 5.51
C GLU A 118 -9.99 11.71 4.94
N LEU A 119 -10.03 11.43 3.64
CA LEU A 119 -11.22 10.90 2.97
C LEU A 119 -11.68 9.57 3.58
N ARG A 120 -10.74 8.77 4.10
CA ARG A 120 -11.01 7.52 4.82
C ARG A 120 -11.31 7.73 6.31
N GLY A 121 -11.37 8.98 6.76
CA GLY A 121 -11.74 9.37 8.12
C GLY A 121 -10.57 9.54 9.08
N PHE A 122 -9.33 9.70 8.61
CA PHE A 122 -8.19 9.94 9.48
C PHE A 122 -8.18 11.39 9.97
N ASP A 123 -7.99 11.60 11.28
CA ASP A 123 -7.91 12.92 11.87
C ASP A 123 -6.45 13.33 12.13
N TRP A 124 -5.87 14.06 11.17
CA TRP A 124 -4.52 14.61 11.29
C TRP A 124 -4.37 15.64 12.41
N LYS A 125 -5.45 16.29 12.85
CA LYS A 125 -5.37 17.25 13.97
C LYS A 125 -5.11 16.51 15.27
N ALA A 126 -5.76 15.36 15.46
CA ALA A 126 -5.62 14.50 16.63
C ALA A 126 -4.41 13.56 16.57
N PHE A 127 -3.78 13.39 15.41
CA PHE A 127 -2.58 12.56 15.25
C PHE A 127 -1.40 13.14 16.05
N ASP A 128 -0.77 12.26 16.84
CA ASP A 128 0.45 12.53 17.59
C ASP A 128 1.66 11.94 16.83
N PRO A 129 2.55 12.79 16.25
CA PRO A 129 3.73 12.34 15.52
C PRO A 129 4.71 11.49 16.32
N ALA A 130 4.70 11.58 17.66
CA ALA A 130 5.52 10.72 18.52
C ALA A 130 4.96 9.29 18.63
N ARG A 131 3.77 9.04 18.08
CA ARG A 131 3.06 7.77 18.10
C ARG A 131 2.62 7.37 16.69
N PRO A 132 3.56 7.05 15.80
CA PRO A 132 3.25 6.81 14.39
C PRO A 132 2.33 5.61 14.17
N GLU A 133 2.29 4.65 15.11
CA GLU A 133 1.36 3.52 15.06
C GLU A 133 -0.11 3.97 15.00
N LEU A 134 -0.43 5.18 15.48
CA LEU A 134 -1.78 5.73 15.40
C LEU A 134 -2.24 5.98 13.96
N PHE A 135 -1.33 6.24 13.03
CA PHE A 135 -1.64 6.32 11.59
C PHE A 135 -1.29 5.00 10.90
N VAL A 136 -0.04 4.54 11.07
CA VAL A 136 0.50 3.43 10.30
C VAL A 136 -0.34 2.16 10.50
N ASP A 137 -0.80 1.89 11.73
CA ASP A 137 -1.63 0.72 12.01
C ASP A 137 -3.14 1.01 12.02
N SER A 138 -3.57 2.19 11.60
CA SER A 138 -4.98 2.58 11.53
C SER A 138 -5.70 1.97 10.33
N MET A 139 -7.02 1.79 10.42
CA MET A 139 -7.83 1.32 9.28
C MET A 139 -7.71 2.22 8.04
N GLN A 140 -7.36 3.49 8.24
CA GLN A 140 -7.18 4.46 7.16
C GLN A 140 -5.92 4.19 6.33
N ASN A 141 -4.89 3.61 6.95
CA ASN A 141 -3.72 3.09 6.27
C ASN A 141 -3.83 1.58 5.97
N MET A 142 -4.97 0.92 6.19
CA MET A 142 -5.11 -0.52 5.92
C MET A 142 -5.91 -0.79 4.65
N LEU A 143 -5.53 -1.82 3.92
CA LEU A 143 -6.35 -2.40 2.86
C LEU A 143 -6.73 -3.84 3.27
N PRO A 144 -8.02 -4.13 3.55
CA PRO A 144 -8.47 -5.48 3.78
C PRO A 144 -8.41 -6.29 2.48
N VAL A 145 -7.58 -7.33 2.43
CA VAL A 145 -7.39 -8.18 1.24
C VAL A 145 -7.28 -9.63 1.61
N ALA A 146 -7.84 -10.51 0.78
CA ALA A 146 -7.60 -11.94 0.93
C ALA A 146 -6.11 -12.25 0.72
N MET A 147 -5.64 -13.32 1.34
CA MET A 147 -4.28 -13.84 1.22
C MET A 147 -3.73 -13.83 -0.22
N LYS A 148 -4.59 -14.16 -1.21
CA LYS A 148 -4.24 -14.12 -2.64
C LYS A 148 -3.73 -12.74 -3.07
N PHE A 149 -4.42 -11.66 -2.69
CA PHE A 149 -4.05 -10.30 -3.09
C PHE A 149 -3.07 -9.64 -2.11
N HIS A 150 -2.80 -10.27 -0.97
CA HIS A 150 -1.78 -9.80 -0.04
C HIS A 150 -0.39 -10.34 -0.40
N ARG A 151 -0.20 -11.66 -0.33
CA ARG A 151 1.12 -12.31 -0.32
C ARG A 151 1.34 -13.34 -1.44
N SER A 152 0.40 -13.50 -2.37
CA SER A 152 0.62 -14.41 -3.50
C SER A 152 1.76 -13.88 -4.38
N PRO A 153 2.72 -14.72 -4.79
CA PRO A 153 3.75 -14.32 -5.75
C PRO A 153 3.19 -13.80 -7.08
N THR A 154 1.98 -14.23 -7.47
CA THR A 154 1.38 -13.91 -8.77
C THR A 154 0.31 -12.82 -8.72
N HIS A 155 -0.19 -12.44 -7.54
CA HIS A 155 -1.31 -11.48 -7.37
C HIS A 155 -1.12 -10.50 -6.22
N GLY A 156 -0.20 -10.79 -5.30
CA GLY A 156 0.01 -10.07 -4.06
C GLY A 156 0.55 -8.67 -4.30
N ILE A 157 0.08 -7.71 -3.49
CA ILE A 157 0.60 -6.34 -3.47
C ILE A 157 2.10 -6.29 -3.14
N HIS A 158 2.62 -7.23 -2.35
CA HIS A 158 4.06 -7.36 -2.05
C HIS A 158 4.92 -7.85 -3.21
N HIS A 159 4.31 -8.31 -4.31
CA HIS A 159 5.05 -8.95 -5.41
C HIS A 159 4.75 -8.35 -6.78
N ARG A 160 3.85 -7.35 -6.84
CA ARG A 160 3.44 -6.71 -8.09
C ARG A 160 3.68 -5.22 -8.03
N SER A 161 4.16 -4.67 -9.13
CA SER A 161 4.19 -3.21 -9.31
C SER A 161 2.78 -2.65 -9.14
N PHE A 162 2.68 -1.49 -8.48
CA PHE A 162 1.40 -0.91 -8.07
C PHE A 162 0.36 -0.83 -9.23
N PRO A 163 0.70 -0.36 -10.45
CA PRO A 163 -0.29 -0.31 -11.54
C PRO A 163 -0.82 -1.70 -11.94
N THR A 164 0.02 -2.73 -11.91
CA THR A 164 -0.40 -4.09 -12.26
C THR A 164 -1.17 -4.76 -11.13
N TYR A 165 -0.86 -4.44 -9.87
CA TYR A 165 -1.67 -4.85 -8.73
C TYR A 165 -3.10 -4.27 -8.82
N ILE A 166 -3.20 -2.96 -9.06
CA ILE A 166 -4.47 -2.22 -9.09
C ILE A 166 -5.39 -2.69 -10.22
N PHE A 167 -4.84 -3.20 -11.34
CA PHE A 167 -5.65 -3.82 -12.39
C PHE A 167 -6.65 -4.87 -11.84
N GLN A 168 -6.26 -5.61 -10.80
CA GLN A 168 -7.08 -6.68 -10.24
C GLN A 168 -8.37 -6.20 -9.56
N ALA A 169 -8.44 -4.92 -9.18
CA ALA A 169 -9.63 -4.30 -8.59
C ALA A 169 -10.68 -3.89 -9.63
N TYR A 170 -10.32 -3.86 -10.93
CA TYR A 170 -11.26 -3.50 -11.99
C TYR A 170 -12.06 -4.71 -12.49
N PRO A 171 -13.33 -4.52 -12.88
CA PRO A 171 -14.09 -5.54 -13.61
C PRO A 171 -13.37 -5.91 -14.91
N ARG A 172 -13.18 -7.21 -15.13
CA ARG A 172 -12.47 -7.75 -16.30
C ARG A 172 -13.47 -8.09 -17.41
N LYS A 173 -13.03 -8.02 -18.66
CA LYS A 173 -13.80 -8.55 -19.79
C LYS A 173 -13.97 -10.06 -19.63
N LEU A 174 -15.12 -10.60 -20.04
CA LEU A 174 -15.38 -12.03 -20.00
C LEU A 174 -14.32 -12.79 -20.79
N GLY A 175 -13.77 -13.85 -20.19
CA GLY A 175 -12.76 -14.71 -20.81
C GLY A 175 -11.32 -14.19 -20.72
N PHE A 176 -11.09 -12.98 -20.20
CA PHE A 176 -9.73 -12.48 -19.98
C PHE A 176 -9.06 -13.20 -18.80
N VAL A 177 -7.83 -13.66 -19.01
CA VAL A 177 -7.02 -14.34 -18.00
C VAL A 177 -5.86 -13.43 -17.60
N PHE A 178 -5.77 -13.07 -16.32
CA PHE A 178 -4.70 -12.17 -15.88
C PHE A 178 -3.39 -12.90 -15.63
N THR A 179 -3.46 -14.09 -15.04
CA THR A 179 -2.29 -14.93 -14.76
C THR A 179 -2.56 -16.39 -15.10
N PRO A 180 -1.53 -17.17 -15.48
CA PRO A 180 -1.72 -18.56 -15.88
C PRO A 180 -2.45 -19.44 -14.85
N ASP A 181 -2.28 -19.18 -13.55
CA ASP A 181 -2.93 -19.94 -12.49
C ASP A 181 -4.45 -19.69 -12.36
N GLU A 182 -4.98 -18.66 -13.02
CA GLU A 182 -6.43 -18.44 -13.10
C GLU A 182 -7.12 -19.41 -14.07
N VAL A 183 -6.37 -20.05 -14.98
CA VAL A 183 -6.90 -21.07 -15.91
C VAL A 183 -7.17 -22.39 -15.18
N ILE A 184 -6.37 -22.72 -14.17
CA ILE A 184 -6.47 -23.98 -13.41
C ILE A 184 -7.74 -24.03 -12.55
N ASN A 185 -8.33 -22.87 -12.24
CA ASN A 185 -9.50 -22.74 -11.36
C ASN A 185 -10.84 -22.60 -12.09
N GLN A 186 -10.92 -22.99 -13.37
CA GLN A 186 -12.15 -22.94 -14.19
C GLN A 186 -12.84 -24.31 -14.38
N GLU A 187 -12.37 -25.38 -13.72
CA GLU A 187 -13.03 -26.69 -13.70
C GLU A 187 -14.00 -26.86 -12.53
#